data_AF-A0AA92MBM4-F1
#
_entry.id   AF-A0AA92MBM4-F1
#
_cell.length_a   1.000
_cell.length_b   1.000
_cell.length_c   1.000
_cell.angle_alpha   90.00
_cell.angle_beta   90.00
_cell.angle_gamma   90.00
#
_symmetry.space_group_name_H-M   'P 1'
#
loop_
_entity.id
_entity.type
_entity.pdbx_description
1 polymer ?
#
loop_
_entity_poly.entity_id
_entity_poly.type
_entity_poly.pdbx_seq_one_letter_code
_entity_poly.pdbx_strand_id
1 'polypeptide(L)'
;MEDHTDLRSARSVLHSVAAWSKLPGQGVAVAAFAGFDAEGRFLVTLGEGMAPVQALSTVGLAPGDAGAAIVVAFEQGEVRRPVIVGRVQPPRKEPPPALDARVDGERVVLQGRERIELRCGDASIVLTRAGKVLINGNYVLTRSRGANRVKGAYVGIN
;
A
#
# COMPACT_ATOMS: atom_id res chain seq x y z
N MET A 1 -37.95 -35.16 -18.66
CA MET A 1 -37.74 -34.59 -17.32
C MET A 1 -37.21 -35.75 -16.51
N GLU A 2 -35.93 -35.91 -16.24
CA GLU A 2 -34.78 -35.00 -16.12
C GLU A 2 -33.54 -35.63 -16.81
N ASP A 3 -32.38 -35.03 -16.62
CA ASP A 3 -31.04 -35.57 -16.95
C ASP A 3 -30.33 -35.05 -18.22
N HIS A 4 -30.35 -33.73 -18.41
CA HIS A 4 -29.36 -33.00 -19.25
C HIS A 4 -28.56 -31.95 -18.48
N THR A 5 -28.86 -31.76 -17.20
CA THR A 5 -28.22 -30.76 -16.33
C THR A 5 -26.89 -31.28 -15.74
N ASP A 6 -26.75 -32.60 -15.54
CA ASP A 6 -25.59 -33.19 -14.86
C ASP A 6 -24.30 -33.19 -15.70
N LEU A 7 -24.41 -33.38 -17.03
CA LEU A 7 -23.26 -33.41 -17.94
C LEU A 7 -22.62 -32.02 -18.15
N ARG A 8 -23.40 -30.94 -18.00
CA ARG A 8 -22.87 -29.56 -18.06
C ARG A 8 -22.18 -29.18 -16.75
N SER A 9 -22.74 -29.58 -15.61
CA SER A 9 -22.13 -29.41 -14.28
C SER A 9 -20.81 -30.19 -14.17
N ALA A 10 -20.77 -31.45 -14.64
CA ALA A 10 -19.56 -32.25 -14.65
C ALA A 10 -18.47 -31.67 -15.57
N ARG A 11 -18.82 -31.14 -16.76
CA ARG A 11 -17.85 -30.45 -17.64
C ARG A 11 -17.33 -29.14 -17.06
N SER A 12 -18.18 -28.39 -16.34
CA SER A 12 -17.77 -27.17 -15.62
C SER A 12 -16.78 -27.48 -14.50
N VAL A 13 -17.05 -28.53 -13.71
CA VAL A 13 -16.16 -28.99 -12.63
C VAL A 13 -14.85 -29.53 -13.20
N LEU A 14 -14.88 -30.25 -14.33
CA LEU A 14 -13.66 -30.74 -14.98
C LEU A 14 -12.83 -29.62 -15.61
N HIS A 15 -13.45 -28.57 -16.16
CA HIS A 15 -12.73 -27.38 -16.63
C HIS A 15 -12.13 -26.56 -15.49
N SER A 16 -12.81 -26.44 -14.33
CA SER A 16 -12.25 -25.75 -13.15
C SER A 16 -11.08 -26.53 -12.55
N VAL A 17 -11.13 -27.87 -12.56
CA VAL A 17 -10.02 -28.72 -12.10
C VAL A 17 -8.84 -28.69 -13.09
N ALA A 18 -9.09 -28.60 -14.40
CA ALA A 18 -8.06 -28.49 -15.43
C ALA A 18 -7.36 -27.11 -15.47
N ALA A 19 -8.02 -26.05 -14.98
CA ALA A 19 -7.37 -24.76 -14.75
C ALA A 19 -6.37 -24.85 -13.57
N TRP A 20 -6.72 -25.62 -12.54
CA TRP A 20 -5.87 -25.83 -11.36
C TRP A 20 -4.71 -26.79 -11.62
N SER A 21 -4.83 -27.70 -12.58
CA SER A 21 -3.76 -28.62 -12.97
C SER A 21 -2.59 -27.99 -13.74
N LYS A 22 -2.64 -26.67 -14.02
CA LYS A 22 -1.50 -25.90 -14.58
C LYS A 22 -0.67 -25.16 -13.52
N LEU A 23 -1.15 -25.11 -12.26
CA LEU A 23 -0.41 -24.60 -11.11
C LEU A 23 0.55 -25.60 -10.41
N PRO A 24 0.47 -26.95 -10.56
CA PRO A 24 1.34 -27.87 -9.85
C PRO A 24 2.68 -27.94 -10.57
N GLY A 25 3.52 -26.95 -10.31
CA GLY A 25 4.87 -26.85 -10.83
C GLY A 25 5.60 -25.57 -10.43
N GLN A 26 4.86 -24.55 -10.00
CA GLN A 26 5.41 -23.27 -9.59
C GLN A 26 4.67 -22.87 -8.31
N GLY A 27 5.33 -22.96 -7.15
CA GLY A 27 4.74 -22.58 -5.85
C GLY A 27 4.35 -21.10 -5.72
N VAL A 28 4.30 -20.38 -6.83
CA VAL A 28 4.02 -18.95 -6.97
C VAL A 28 3.15 -18.74 -8.22
N ALA A 29 2.17 -17.85 -8.13
CA ALA A 29 1.31 -17.44 -9.26
C ALA A 29 1.04 -15.93 -9.23
N VAL A 30 0.67 -15.38 -10.40
CA VAL A 30 0.06 -14.06 -10.48
C VAL A 30 -1.45 -14.21 -10.31
N ALA A 31 -2.04 -13.36 -9.48
CA ALA A 31 -3.46 -13.36 -9.15
C ALA A 31 -4.00 -11.92 -9.09
N ALA A 32 -5.31 -11.76 -8.90
CA ALA A 32 -5.93 -10.47 -8.66
C ALA A 32 -6.30 -10.31 -7.18
N PHE A 33 -6.02 -9.15 -6.60
CA PHE A 33 -6.52 -8.83 -5.27
C PHE A 33 -8.02 -8.53 -5.34
N ALA A 34 -8.85 -9.30 -4.66
CA ALA A 34 -10.30 -9.14 -4.67
C ALA A 34 -10.81 -8.17 -3.60
N GLY A 35 -9.94 -7.66 -2.74
CA GLY A 35 -10.28 -6.75 -1.65
C GLY A 35 -10.32 -7.45 -0.31
N PHE A 36 -11.27 -7.02 0.53
CA PHE A 36 -11.44 -7.49 1.90
C PHE A 36 -12.83 -8.10 2.07
N ASP A 37 -12.95 -9.13 2.90
CA ASP A 37 -14.25 -9.58 3.37
C ASP A 37 -14.80 -8.70 4.51
N ALA A 38 -15.95 -9.08 5.06
CA ALA A 38 -16.62 -8.35 6.14
C ALA A 38 -15.79 -8.29 7.43
N GLU A 39 -14.87 -9.24 7.64
CA GLU A 39 -13.96 -9.29 8.79
C GLU A 39 -12.62 -8.61 8.51
N GLY A 40 -12.43 -8.03 7.33
CA GLY A 40 -11.20 -7.36 6.94
C GLY A 40 -10.07 -8.30 6.52
N ARG A 41 -10.36 -9.56 6.19
CA ARG A 41 -9.37 -10.52 5.69
C ARG A 41 -9.14 -10.34 4.20
N PHE A 42 -7.92 -10.59 3.74
CA PHE A 42 -7.57 -10.45 2.33
C PHE A 42 -8.26 -11.52 1.48
N LEU A 43 -8.84 -11.10 0.36
CA LEU A 43 -9.40 -11.99 -0.65
C LEU A 43 -8.58 -11.89 -1.94
N VAL A 44 -8.36 -13.03 -2.58
CA VAL A 44 -7.64 -13.11 -3.87
C VAL A 44 -8.40 -13.99 -4.86
N THR A 45 -8.35 -13.60 -6.13
CA THR A 45 -8.91 -14.37 -7.24
C THR A 45 -7.75 -14.94 -8.05
N LEU A 46 -7.60 -16.27 -8.01
CA LEU A 46 -6.47 -16.99 -8.64
C LEU A 46 -6.62 -17.17 -10.16
N GLY A 47 -7.81 -16.94 -10.71
CA GLY A 47 -8.08 -17.06 -12.12
C GLY A 47 -9.43 -16.46 -12.49
N GLU A 48 -9.62 -16.10 -13.75
CA GLU A 48 -10.88 -15.54 -14.22
C GLU A 48 -12.05 -16.51 -13.97
N GLY A 49 -13.16 -15.97 -13.45
CA GLY A 49 -14.35 -16.75 -13.12
C GLY A 49 -14.24 -17.62 -11.87
N MET A 50 -13.10 -17.64 -11.17
CA MET A 50 -12.97 -18.31 -9.88
C MET A 50 -13.52 -17.45 -8.74
N ALA A 51 -14.14 -18.12 -7.75
CA ALA A 51 -14.53 -17.45 -6.52
C ALA A 51 -13.28 -16.97 -5.75
N PRO A 52 -13.33 -15.78 -5.12
CA PRO A 52 -12.24 -15.32 -4.26
C PRO A 52 -12.00 -16.28 -3.09
N VAL A 53 -10.74 -16.48 -2.75
CA VAL A 53 -10.32 -17.26 -1.58
C VAL A 53 -9.61 -16.36 -0.58
N GLN A 54 -9.71 -16.71 0.71
CA GLN A 54 -8.98 -16.00 1.74
C GLN A 54 -7.47 -16.19 1.57
N ALA A 55 -6.72 -15.11 1.76
CA ALA A 55 -5.26 -15.10 1.72
C ALA A 55 -4.66 -14.49 2.99
N LEU A 56 -3.39 -14.81 3.24
CA LEU A 56 -2.53 -14.00 4.10
C LEU A 56 -1.75 -12.99 3.25
N SER A 57 -1.17 -11.96 3.86
CA SER A 57 -0.35 -10.97 3.14
C SER A 57 0.90 -10.61 3.93
N THR A 58 2.04 -10.50 3.24
CA THR A 58 3.29 -9.92 3.78
C THR A 58 3.46 -8.45 3.41
N VAL A 59 2.54 -7.89 2.61
CA VAL A 59 2.55 -6.50 2.16
C VAL A 59 1.28 -5.76 2.59
N GLY A 60 1.40 -4.45 2.81
CA GLY A 60 0.24 -3.59 3.04
C GLY A 60 -0.60 -3.45 1.77
N LEU A 61 -1.92 -3.63 1.91
CA LEU A 61 -2.91 -3.40 0.86
C LEU A 61 -4.01 -2.47 1.41
N ALA A 62 -4.55 -1.62 0.56
CA ALA A 62 -5.65 -0.73 0.86
C ALA A 62 -6.91 -1.13 0.05
N PRO A 63 -8.12 -0.69 0.45
CA PRO A 63 -9.34 -0.99 -0.32
C PRO A 63 -9.28 -0.55 -1.79
N GLY A 64 -8.57 0.54 -2.08
CA GLY A 64 -8.34 1.03 -3.45
C GLY A 64 -7.42 0.15 -4.31
N ASP A 65 -6.78 -0.87 -3.73
CA ASP A 65 -5.95 -1.82 -4.48
C ASP A 65 -6.76 -2.97 -5.09
N ALA A 66 -8.07 -3.04 -4.87
CA ALA A 66 -8.92 -4.09 -5.47
C ALA A 66 -8.80 -4.11 -7.00
N GLY A 67 -8.67 -5.30 -7.57
CA GLY A 67 -8.36 -5.54 -8.98
C GLY A 67 -6.87 -5.47 -9.33
N ALA A 68 -5.99 -5.06 -8.41
CA ALA A 68 -4.56 -5.02 -8.69
C ALA A 68 -3.98 -6.42 -8.91
N ALA A 69 -3.06 -6.53 -9.86
CA ALA A 69 -2.26 -7.72 -10.06
C ALA A 69 -1.28 -7.90 -8.89
N ILE A 70 -1.30 -9.08 -8.30
CA ILE A 70 -0.48 -9.47 -7.16
C ILE A 70 0.26 -10.78 -7.46
N VAL A 71 1.34 -11.01 -6.72
CA VAL A 71 2.04 -12.28 -6.71
C VAL A 71 1.67 -13.00 -5.41
N VAL A 72 1.22 -14.25 -5.55
CA VAL A 72 0.89 -15.12 -4.42
C VAL A 72 1.81 -16.33 -4.41
N ALA A 73 2.25 -16.74 -3.22
CA ALA A 73 2.86 -18.04 -2.98
C ALA A 73 1.83 -18.96 -2.31
N PHE A 74 1.97 -20.27 -2.49
CA PHE A 74 1.05 -21.25 -1.90
C PHE A 74 1.71 -21.98 -0.74
N GLU A 75 1.09 -21.92 0.44
CA GLU A 75 1.63 -22.58 1.63
C GLU A 75 1.64 -24.10 1.42
N GLN A 76 2.84 -24.71 1.47
CA GLN A 76 3.05 -26.14 1.19
C GLN A 76 2.49 -26.60 -0.17
N GLY A 77 2.39 -25.68 -1.15
CA GLY A 77 1.81 -25.97 -2.46
C GLY A 77 0.28 -26.06 -2.48
N GLU A 78 -0.40 -25.77 -1.37
CA GLU A 78 -1.86 -25.77 -1.31
C GLU A 78 -2.44 -24.50 -1.93
N VAL A 79 -3.08 -24.65 -3.09
CA VAL A 79 -3.64 -23.55 -3.89
C VAL A 79 -4.72 -22.77 -3.12
N ARG A 80 -5.42 -23.43 -2.19
CA ARG A 80 -6.44 -22.80 -1.33
C ARG A 80 -5.85 -22.00 -0.17
N ARG A 81 -4.52 -21.99 0.01
CA ARG A 81 -3.82 -21.26 1.07
C ARG A 81 -2.81 -20.27 0.48
N PRO A 82 -3.27 -19.27 -0.30
CA PRO A 82 -2.39 -18.28 -0.88
C PRO A 82 -1.87 -17.28 0.17
N VAL A 83 -0.62 -16.87 -0.02
CA VAL A 83 0.04 -15.79 0.72
C VAL A 83 0.48 -14.74 -0.30
N ILE A 84 -0.05 -13.53 -0.19
CA ILE A 84 0.35 -12.40 -1.01
C ILE A 84 1.77 -11.99 -0.62
N VAL A 85 2.70 -12.12 -1.57
CA VAL A 85 4.12 -11.80 -1.34
C VAL A 85 4.53 -10.46 -1.95
N GLY A 86 3.70 -9.91 -2.86
CA GLY A 86 3.98 -8.63 -3.47
C GLY A 86 2.91 -8.18 -4.45
N ARG A 87 2.97 -6.90 -4.82
CA ARG A 87 2.18 -6.32 -5.91
C ARG A 87 3.00 -6.35 -7.19
N VAL A 88 2.37 -6.69 -8.31
CA VAL A 88 3.01 -6.51 -9.62
C VAL A 88 3.07 -5.01 -9.89
N GLN A 89 4.29 -4.47 -10.03
CA GLN A 89 4.52 -3.07 -10.36
C GLN A 89 4.85 -2.97 -11.85
N PRO A 90 4.23 -2.04 -12.60
CA PRO A 90 4.67 -1.75 -13.95
C PRO A 90 6.09 -1.18 -13.91
N PRO A 91 6.90 -1.37 -14.97
CA PRO A 91 8.20 -0.72 -15.07
C PRO A 91 8.04 0.80 -14.98
N ARG A 92 8.76 1.42 -14.05
CA ARG A 92 8.77 2.88 -13.90
C ARG A 92 9.92 3.45 -14.72
N LYS A 93 9.64 4.46 -15.56
CA LYS A 93 10.67 5.18 -16.34
C LYS A 93 11.61 6.00 -15.45
N GLU A 94 11.14 6.44 -14.29
CA GLU A 94 11.90 7.24 -13.34
C GLU A 94 11.73 6.66 -11.93
N PRO A 95 12.79 6.67 -11.09
CA PRO A 95 12.67 6.29 -9.69
C PRO A 95 11.61 7.18 -9.02
N PRO A 96 10.77 6.65 -8.12
CA PRO A 96 9.89 7.51 -7.32
C PRO A 96 10.74 8.58 -6.61
N PRO A 97 10.23 9.81 -6.43
CA PRO A 97 10.95 10.82 -5.67
C PRO A 97 11.22 10.26 -4.27
N ALA A 98 12.48 9.92 -4.00
CA ALA A 98 12.90 9.41 -2.72
C ALA A 98 12.76 10.54 -1.70
N LEU A 99 12.00 10.31 -0.64
CA LEU A 99 12.15 11.07 0.60
C LEU A 99 13.49 10.67 1.20
N ASP A 100 14.53 11.48 0.98
CA ASP A 100 15.86 11.28 1.59
C ASP A 100 15.79 11.75 3.05
N ALA A 101 15.69 10.79 3.96
CA ALA A 101 15.80 11.00 5.40
C ALA A 101 17.05 10.25 5.87
N ARG A 102 18.11 10.99 6.19
CA ARG A 102 19.34 10.41 6.79
C ARG A 102 19.25 10.52 8.30
N VAL A 103 19.40 9.40 8.98
CA VAL A 103 19.46 9.29 10.44
C VAL A 103 20.77 8.59 10.79
N ASP A 104 21.72 9.31 11.38
CA ASP A 104 23.05 8.80 11.77
C ASP A 104 23.13 8.45 13.28
N GLY A 105 22.00 8.44 13.97
CA GLY A 105 21.92 8.22 15.42
C GLY A 105 22.16 9.47 16.27
N GLU A 106 22.70 10.54 15.67
CA GLU A 106 22.95 11.84 16.33
C GLU A 106 22.11 12.96 15.72
N ARG A 107 21.80 12.87 14.42
CA ARG A 107 21.18 13.89 13.60
C ARG A 107 20.19 13.26 12.61
N VAL A 108 19.10 13.99 12.38
CA VAL A 108 18.14 13.71 11.31
C VAL A 108 18.21 14.83 10.27
N VAL A 109 18.38 14.47 8.99
CA VAL A 109 18.37 15.41 7.87
C VAL A 109 17.24 15.07 6.92
N LEU A 110 16.28 15.99 6.77
CA LEU A 110 15.19 15.94 5.79
C LEU A 110 15.50 16.90 4.64
N GLN A 111 15.42 16.43 3.40
CA GLN A 111 15.63 17.27 2.22
C GLN A 111 14.43 17.20 1.26
N GLY A 112 13.98 18.37 0.80
CA GLY A 112 12.93 18.51 -0.21
C GLY A 112 13.35 19.53 -1.27
N ARG A 113 13.06 19.26 -2.54
CA ARG A 113 13.43 20.15 -3.66
C ARG A 113 12.63 21.46 -3.65
N GLU A 114 11.36 21.40 -3.29
CA GLU A 114 10.45 22.55 -3.32
C GLU A 114 9.96 22.96 -1.91
N ARG A 115 9.58 21.99 -1.08
CA ARG A 115 9.14 22.24 0.30
C ARG A 115 9.36 21.01 1.20
N ILE A 116 9.44 21.25 2.50
CA ILE A 116 9.33 20.23 3.56
C ILE A 116 8.15 20.64 4.45
N GLU A 117 7.17 19.76 4.63
CA GLU A 117 5.98 20.03 5.45
C GLU A 117 5.80 18.94 6.50
N LEU A 118 5.67 19.36 7.76
CA LEU A 118 5.25 18.53 8.89
C LEU A 118 3.81 18.90 9.24
N ARG A 119 2.84 18.00 9.05
CA ARG A 119 1.40 18.24 9.26
C ARG A 119 0.80 17.33 10.32
N CYS A 120 -0.06 17.89 11.16
CA CYS A 120 -0.91 17.16 12.09
C CYS A 120 -2.29 17.85 12.16
N GLY A 121 -3.30 17.24 11.53
CA GLY A 121 -4.61 17.88 11.34
C GLY A 121 -4.48 19.24 10.63
N ASP A 122 -5.02 20.28 11.24
CA ASP A 122 -5.01 21.65 10.73
C ASP A 122 -3.67 22.39 10.98
N ALA A 123 -2.78 21.83 11.80
CA ALA A 123 -1.48 22.43 12.10
C ALA A 123 -0.40 22.00 11.09
N SER A 124 0.51 22.92 10.76
CA SER A 124 1.63 22.62 9.85
C SER A 124 2.88 23.47 10.12
N ILE A 125 4.06 22.88 9.93
CA ILE A 125 5.34 23.59 9.81
C ILE A 125 5.87 23.34 8.40
N VAL A 126 6.09 24.41 7.62
CA VAL A 126 6.53 24.33 6.23
C VAL A 126 7.82 25.12 6.02
N LEU A 127 8.87 24.44 5.53
CA LEU A 127 10.07 25.07 4.97
C LEU A 127 9.95 25.11 3.45
N THR A 128 10.13 26.29 2.86
CA THR A 128 10.07 26.50 1.40
C THR A 128 11.45 26.61 0.79
N ARG A 129 11.59 26.32 -0.51
CA ARG A 129 12.82 26.54 -1.28
C ARG A 129 13.33 27.99 -1.21
N ALA A 130 12.44 28.96 -1.01
CA ALA A 130 12.79 30.38 -0.84
C ALA A 130 13.37 30.72 0.56
N GLY A 131 13.53 29.73 1.44
CA GLY A 131 14.04 29.91 2.80
C GLY A 131 13.01 30.40 3.82
N LYS A 132 11.72 30.49 3.45
CA LYS A 132 10.65 30.84 4.40
C LYS A 132 10.28 29.64 5.25
N VAL A 133 10.12 29.86 6.55
CA VAL A 133 9.51 28.94 7.51
C VAL A 133 8.13 29.47 7.88
N LEU A 134 7.09 28.68 7.62
CA LEU A 134 5.70 28.99 7.94
C LEU A 134 5.25 28.05 9.08
N ILE A 135 4.69 28.61 10.15
CA ILE A 135 4.13 27.84 11.27
C ILE A 135 2.66 28.22 11.36
N ASN A 136 1.78 27.26 11.10
CA ASN A 136 0.33 27.43 11.15
C ASN A 136 -0.27 26.53 12.23
N GLY A 137 -1.23 27.06 12.97
CA GLY A 137 -2.03 26.35 13.95
C GLY A 137 -2.87 27.32 14.78
N ASN A 138 -3.87 26.81 15.49
CA ASN A 138 -4.74 27.62 16.34
C ASN A 138 -3.99 28.29 17.51
N TYR A 139 -2.86 27.69 17.92
CA TYR A 139 -2.02 28.21 19.00
C TYR A 139 -0.56 27.83 18.77
N VAL A 140 0.35 28.80 18.89
CA VAL A 140 1.80 28.60 18.80
C VAL A 140 2.43 28.99 20.13
N LEU A 141 2.88 27.99 20.91
CA LEU A 141 3.61 28.20 22.15
C LEU A 141 5.11 27.97 21.94
N THR A 142 5.90 29.02 22.06
CA THR A 142 7.36 28.91 22.11
C THR A 142 7.83 28.94 23.57
N ARG A 143 8.32 27.80 24.07
CA ARG A 143 8.92 27.69 25.42
C ARG A 143 10.38 27.28 25.28
N SER A 144 11.28 28.02 25.92
CA SER A 144 12.69 27.67 26.03
C SER A 144 13.15 27.80 27.48
N ARG A 145 14.10 26.95 27.88
CA ARG A 145 14.81 27.09 29.17
C ARG A 145 15.87 28.19 29.11
N GLY A 146 16.37 28.50 27.92
CA GLY A 146 17.30 29.60 27.65
C GLY A 146 16.62 30.74 26.90
N ALA A 147 17.42 31.58 26.25
CA ALA A 147 16.89 32.69 25.46
C ALA A 147 16.22 32.20 24.16
N ASN A 148 15.02 32.71 23.89
CA ASN A 148 14.42 32.67 22.55
C ASN A 148 14.85 33.94 21.82
N ARG A 149 15.89 33.85 20.98
CA ARG A 149 16.45 35.02 20.28
C ARG A 149 15.78 35.20 18.93
N VAL A 150 15.02 36.27 18.78
CA VAL A 150 14.47 36.72 17.50
C VAL A 150 15.39 37.81 16.94
N LYS A 151 15.78 37.70 15.67
CA LYS A 151 16.56 38.71 14.95
C LYS A 151 15.85 39.03 13.63
N GLY A 152 15.52 40.29 13.41
CA GLY A 152 14.73 40.77 12.26
C GLY A 152 13.89 41.98 12.67
N ALA A 153 13.70 42.93 11.76
CA ALA A 153 13.29 44.30 12.07
C ALA A 153 11.78 44.53 12.25
N TYR A 154 10.93 43.51 12.08
CA TYR A 154 9.47 43.70 12.06
C TYR A 154 8.72 42.57 12.76
N VAL A 155 7.92 42.96 13.75
CA VAL A 155 6.88 42.13 14.36
C VAL A 155 5.56 42.84 14.10
N GLY A 156 4.75 42.28 13.21
CA GLY A 156 3.39 42.77 12.95
C GLY A 156 2.41 42.10 13.90
N ILE A 157 1.82 42.89 14.80
CA ILE A 157 0.74 42.46 15.70
C ILE A 157 -0.52 43.17 15.20
N ASN A 158 -1.55 42.40 14.85
CA ASN A 158 -2.86 42.90 14.43
C ASN A 158 -3.92 42.43 15.43
#